data_AF-A0A6P7QHD2-F1
#
_entry.id   AF-A0A6P7QHD2-F1
#
_cell.length_a   1.000
_cell.length_b   1.000
_cell.length_c   1.000
_cell.angle_alpha   90.00
_cell.angle_beta   90.00
_cell.angle_gamma   90.00
#
_symmetry.space_group_name_H-M   'P 1'
#
loop_
_entity.id
_entity.type
_entity.pdbx_description
1 polymer ?
#
loop_
_entity_poly.entity_id
_entity_poly.type
_entity_poly.pdbx_seq_one_letter_code
_entity_poly.pdbx_strand_id
1 'polypeptide(L)'
;MDHHCPWLNNCVGHYNHRYFFSFCFFMTLGCVYCSYGSWDLFREAYAAIETYHQTPPPTFSFRERITHKSLVYLWFLCSSVALALGALTMWHAVLISRGETSIERHINKKERRRLQAKGRVFRNPYNYGCLDNWKVFLGVDTGRHWLTRVLLPSSHLPHGNGMSWDPPPWVTAHSASVMAV
;
A
#
# COMPACT_ATOMS: atom_id res chain seq x y z
N MET A 1 6.99 2.50 -15.77
CA MET A 1 7.76 2.42 -14.51
C MET A 1 7.05 3.27 -13.47
N ASP A 2 7.07 2.89 -12.20
CA ASP A 2 6.49 3.70 -11.12
C ASP A 2 7.56 4.56 -10.43
N HIS A 3 8.55 3.93 -9.80
CA HIS A 3 9.68 4.60 -9.14
C HIS A 3 10.85 3.62 -8.91
N HIS A 4 12.01 4.14 -8.53
CA HIS A 4 13.09 3.32 -7.96
C HIS A 4 12.96 3.29 -6.44
N CYS A 5 12.85 2.09 -5.85
CA CYS A 5 12.68 1.93 -4.41
C CYS A 5 14.03 1.51 -3.79
N PRO A 6 14.71 2.39 -3.03
CA PRO A 6 16.00 2.06 -2.42
C PRO A 6 15.88 0.95 -1.37
N TRP A 7 14.72 0.85 -0.70
CA TRP A 7 14.44 -0.17 0.32
C TRP A 7 14.38 -1.59 -0.25
N LEU A 8 14.03 -1.73 -1.52
CA LEU A 8 14.03 -3.00 -2.23
C LEU A 8 15.28 -3.20 -3.08
N ASN A 9 16.16 -2.18 -3.15
CA ASN A 9 17.27 -2.12 -4.09
C ASN A 9 16.83 -2.49 -5.53
N ASN A 10 15.63 -2.04 -5.92
CA ASN A 10 15.02 -2.43 -7.19
C ASN A 10 14.02 -1.37 -7.70
N CYS A 11 13.79 -1.36 -9.00
CA CYS A 11 12.75 -0.55 -9.61
C CYS A 11 11.37 -1.20 -9.43
N VAL A 12 10.36 -0.37 -9.19
CA VAL A 12 8.95 -0.76 -9.16
C VAL A 12 8.30 -0.38 -10.49
N GLY A 13 7.65 -1.33 -11.14
CA GLY A 13 7.07 -1.19 -12.47
C GLY A 13 6.15 -2.35 -12.84
N HIS A 14 5.88 -2.53 -14.14
CA HIS A 14 4.83 -3.41 -14.65
C HIS A 14 4.78 -4.80 -13.99
N TYR A 15 5.92 -5.48 -13.93
CA TYR A 15 5.99 -6.87 -13.46
C TYR A 15 6.07 -7.04 -11.94
N ASN A 16 6.20 -5.97 -11.15
CA ASN A 16 6.31 -6.07 -9.69
C ASN A 16 5.51 -5.04 -8.89
N HIS A 17 4.79 -4.11 -9.54
CA HIS A 17 4.04 -3.06 -8.85
C HIS A 17 2.99 -3.63 -7.90
N ARG A 18 2.28 -4.70 -8.30
CA ARG A 18 1.32 -5.37 -7.42
C ARG A 18 1.98 -6.01 -6.20
N TYR A 19 3.17 -6.59 -6.35
CA TYR A 19 3.88 -7.22 -5.23
C TYR A 19 4.37 -6.17 -4.24
N PHE A 20 4.86 -5.03 -4.75
CA PHE A 20 5.21 -3.89 -3.93
C PHE A 20 4.00 -3.38 -3.13
N PHE A 21 2.84 -3.24 -3.77
CA PHE A 21 1.62 -2.82 -3.08
C PHE A 21 1.19 -3.84 -2.01
N SER A 22 1.15 -5.14 -2.35
CA SER A 22 0.83 -6.20 -1.39
C SER A 22 1.81 -6.24 -0.22
N PHE A 23 3.11 -6.10 -0.48
CA PHE A 23 4.12 -5.97 0.57
C PHE A 23 3.80 -4.82 1.52
N CYS A 24 3.55 -3.61 1.01
CA CYS A 24 3.22 -2.45 1.83
C CYS A 24 1.94 -2.68 2.64
N PHE A 25 0.91 -3.24 2.02
CA PHE A 25 -0.38 -3.51 2.65
C PHE A 25 -0.26 -4.53 3.79
N PHE A 26 0.30 -5.72 3.52
CA PHE A 26 0.42 -6.77 4.53
C PHE A 26 1.40 -6.40 5.66
N MET A 27 2.49 -5.69 5.35
CA MET A 27 3.39 -5.16 6.38
C MET A 27 2.68 -4.15 7.27
N THR A 28 1.89 -3.24 6.69
CA THR A 28 1.08 -2.29 7.46
C THR A 28 0.10 -3.03 8.37
N LEU A 29 -0.64 -4.01 7.85
CA LEU A 29 -1.57 -4.81 8.66
C LEU A 29 -0.86 -5.56 9.79
N GLY A 30 0.29 -6.17 9.51
CA GLY A 30 1.10 -6.86 10.52
C GLY A 30 1.57 -5.90 11.62
N CYS A 31 2.06 -4.72 11.26
CA CYS A 31 2.47 -3.72 12.23
C CYS A 31 1.30 -3.15 13.05
N VAL A 32 0.13 -2.95 12.43
CA VAL A 32 -1.10 -2.55 13.15
C VAL A 32 -1.53 -3.64 14.12
N TYR A 33 -1.55 -4.90 13.69
CA TYR A 33 -1.86 -6.05 14.54
C TYR A 33 -0.93 -6.14 15.74
N CYS A 34 0.38 -6.06 15.53
CA CYS A 34 1.37 -6.07 16.61
C CYS A 34 1.18 -4.88 17.56
N SER A 35 0.96 -3.67 17.04
CA SER A 35 0.82 -2.46 17.87
C SER A 35 -0.47 -2.49 18.70
N TYR A 36 -1.57 -2.95 18.11
CA TYR A 36 -2.85 -3.10 18.80
C TYR A 36 -2.78 -4.24 19.83
N GLY A 37 -2.32 -5.42 19.43
CA GLY A 37 -2.25 -6.60 20.29
C GLY A 37 -1.25 -6.47 21.44
N SER A 38 -0.19 -5.67 21.29
CA SER A 38 0.79 -5.41 22.34
C SER A 38 0.49 -4.17 23.19
N TRP A 39 -0.65 -3.50 22.99
CA TRP A 39 -0.98 -2.25 23.70
C TRP A 39 -0.95 -2.39 25.23
N ASP A 40 -1.55 -3.45 25.77
CA ASP A 40 -1.59 -3.67 27.22
C ASP A 40 -0.20 -3.97 27.78
N LEU A 41 0.57 -4.82 27.09
CA LEU A 41 1.96 -5.12 27.43
C LEU A 41 2.85 -3.87 27.37
N PHE A 42 2.62 -3.00 26.39
CA PHE A 42 3.31 -1.71 26.29
C PHE A 42 3.01 -0.83 27.49
N ARG A 43 1.74 -0.66 27.87
CA ARG A 43 1.35 0.18 29.01
C ARG A 43 1.96 -0.32 30.32
N GLU A 44 1.91 -1.63 30.56
CA GLU A 44 2.50 -2.25 31.74
C GLU A 44 4.02 -2.08 31.76
N ALA A 45 4.69 -2.36 30.64
CA ALA A 45 6.13 -2.20 30.52
C ALA A 45 6.58 -0.73 30.68
N TYR A 46 5.81 0.21 30.12
CA TYR A 46 6.09 1.63 30.21
C TYR A 46 5.96 2.12 31.65
N ALA A 47 4.87 1.77 32.34
CA ALA A 47 4.67 2.09 33.75
C ALA A 47 5.77 1.47 34.63
N ALA A 48 6.16 0.22 34.37
CA ALA A 48 7.27 -0.41 35.09
C ALA A 48 8.59 0.35 34.90
N ILE A 49 8.89 0.83 33.69
CA ILE A 49 10.10 1.61 33.41
C ILE A 49 10.12 2.94 34.19
N GLU A 50 8.98 3.62 34.32
CA GLU A 50 8.89 4.87 35.10
C GLU A 50 9.29 4.65 36.57
N THR A 51 8.99 3.48 37.13
CA THR A 51 9.36 3.14 38.51
C THR A 51 10.85 2.86 38.72
N TYR A 52 11.64 2.67 37.65
CA TYR A 52 13.07 2.33 37.79
C TYR A 52 13.90 3.43 38.45
N HIS A 53 13.42 4.67 38.42
CA HIS A 53 14.09 5.83 39.00
C HIS A 53 13.63 6.15 40.44
N GLN A 54 12.73 5.34 41.02
CA GLN A 54 12.25 5.52 42.39
C GLN A 54 13.30 5.13 43.44
N THR A 55 13.18 5.70 44.65
CA THR A 55 14.00 5.37 45.82
C THR A 55 13.13 4.88 46.99
N PRO A 56 13.33 3.65 47.48
CA PRO A 56 14.22 2.61 46.95
C PRO A 56 13.72 2.06 45.61
N PRO A 57 14.62 1.60 44.72
CA PRO A 57 14.21 1.06 43.44
C PRO A 57 13.47 -0.29 43.63
N PRO A 58 12.43 -0.56 42.83
CA PRO A 58 11.75 -1.86 42.84
C PRO A 58 12.70 -2.98 42.42
N THR A 59 12.50 -4.17 43.01
CA THR A 59 13.35 -5.35 42.76
C THR A 59 12.95 -6.06 41.46
N PHE A 60 13.43 -5.55 40.33
CA PHE A 60 13.31 -6.22 39.04
C PHE A 60 14.60 -6.95 38.65
N SER A 61 14.48 -8.18 38.17
CA SER A 61 15.58 -8.94 37.58
C SER A 61 16.11 -8.26 36.31
N PHE A 62 17.32 -8.62 35.89
CA PHE A 62 17.87 -8.15 34.62
C PHE A 62 16.97 -8.54 33.43
N ARG A 63 16.40 -9.75 33.44
CA ARG A 63 15.53 -10.25 32.36
C ARG A 63 14.26 -9.43 32.23
N GLU A 64 13.59 -9.12 33.34
CA GLU A 64 12.37 -8.28 33.34
C GLU A 64 12.67 -6.88 32.80
N ARG A 65 13.80 -6.29 33.21
CA ARG A 65 14.20 -4.97 32.70
C ARG A 65 14.43 -4.95 31.19
N ILE A 66 15.03 -6.01 30.64
CA ILE A 66 15.18 -6.16 29.20
C ILE A 66 13.83 -6.36 28.53
N THR A 67 12.97 -7.24 29.05
CA THR A 67 11.62 -7.46 28.51
C THR A 67 10.82 -6.17 28.42
N HIS A 68 10.75 -5.38 29.50
CA HIS A 68 10.00 -4.12 29.47
C HIS A 68 10.55 -3.15 28.41
N LYS A 69 11.87 -3.01 28.32
CA LYS A 69 12.50 -2.15 27.29
C LYS A 69 12.24 -2.66 25.88
N SER A 70 12.29 -3.97 25.66
CA SER A 70 12.01 -4.60 24.37
C SER A 70 10.55 -4.44 23.94
N LEU A 71 9.59 -4.57 24.88
CA LEU A 71 8.16 -4.35 24.60
C LEU A 71 7.89 -2.90 24.20
N VAL A 72 8.48 -1.94 24.92
CA VAL A 72 8.38 -0.52 24.57
C VAL A 72 8.99 -0.25 23.19
N TYR A 73 10.18 -0.77 22.91
CA TYR A 73 10.83 -0.63 21.61
C TYR A 73 10.01 -1.24 20.47
N LEU A 74 9.50 -2.47 20.65
CA LEU A 74 8.65 -3.16 19.68
C LEU A 74 7.41 -2.33 19.33
N TRP A 75 6.71 -1.81 20.35
CA TRP A 75 5.50 -1.05 20.14
C TRP A 75 5.74 0.24 19.34
N PHE A 76 6.80 1.00 19.69
CA PHE A 76 7.18 2.20 18.94
C PHE A 76 7.63 1.88 17.50
N LEU A 77 8.42 0.81 17.32
CA LEU A 77 8.87 0.38 16.00
C LEU A 77 7.68 -0.01 15.11
N CYS A 78 6.78 -0.88 15.59
CA CYS A 78 5.60 -1.28 14.85
C CYS A 78 4.66 -0.10 14.58
N SER A 79 4.42 0.78 15.55
CA SER A 79 3.52 1.93 15.37
C SER A 79 4.06 2.92 14.35
N SER A 80 5.36 3.22 14.39
CA SER A 80 5.99 4.13 13.44
C SER A 80 6.04 3.56 12.02
N VAL A 81 6.36 2.27 11.86
CA VAL A 81 6.32 1.57 10.57
C VAL A 81 4.90 1.52 10.03
N ALA A 82 3.90 1.21 10.86
CA ALA A 82 2.49 1.21 10.47
C ALA A 82 2.04 2.57 9.93
N LEU A 83 2.45 3.67 10.58
CA LEU A 83 2.11 5.01 10.13
C LEU A 83 2.80 5.36 8.80
N ALA A 84 4.10 5.11 8.68
CA ALA A 84 4.86 5.44 7.48
C ALA A 84 4.43 4.58 6.26
N LEU A 85 4.38 3.26 6.41
CA LEU A 85 3.94 2.36 5.34
C LEU A 85 2.44 2.48 5.08
N GLY A 86 1.63 2.79 6.09
CA GLY A 86 0.21 3.04 5.93
C GLY A 86 -0.05 4.26 5.06
N ALA A 87 0.66 5.37 5.28
CA ALA A 87 0.59 6.55 4.43
C ALA A 87 1.00 6.24 2.97
N LEU A 88 2.08 5.48 2.80
CA LEU A 88 2.54 5.04 1.48
C LEU A 88 1.51 4.11 0.80
N THR A 89 0.92 3.18 1.54
CA THR A 89 -0.10 2.25 1.03
C THR A 89 -1.34 3.02 0.58
N MET A 90 -1.83 3.96 1.40
CA MET A 90 -2.95 4.83 1.03
C MET A 90 -2.63 5.66 -0.21
N TRP A 91 -1.42 6.19 -0.31
CA TRP A 91 -0.97 6.93 -1.48
C TRP A 91 -1.05 6.09 -2.77
N HIS A 92 -0.46 4.90 -2.76
CA HIS A 92 -0.52 4.00 -3.91
C HIS A 92 -1.95 3.53 -4.21
N ALA A 93 -2.78 3.31 -3.19
CA ALA A 93 -4.19 2.98 -3.37
C ALA A 93 -4.94 4.09 -4.13
N VAL A 94 -4.67 5.37 -3.84
CA VAL A 94 -5.24 6.52 -4.57
C VAL A 94 -4.76 6.56 -6.01
N LEU A 95 -3.48 6.28 -6.26
CA LEU A 95 -2.89 6.22 -7.60
C LEU A 95 -3.53 5.10 -8.45
N ILE A 96 -3.60 3.88 -7.89
CA ILE A 96 -4.25 2.72 -8.52
C ILE A 96 -5.71 3.05 -8.83
N SER A 97 -6.44 3.63 -7.88
CA SER A 97 -7.85 4.01 -8.08
C SER A 97 -8.06 5.01 -9.22
N ARG A 98 -7.02 5.77 -9.62
CA ARG A 98 -7.05 6.73 -10.74
C ARG A 98 -6.43 6.20 -12.02
N GLY A 99 -5.90 4.97 -12.02
CA GLY A 99 -5.20 4.39 -13.16
C GLY A 99 -3.93 5.17 -13.51
N GLU A 100 -3.17 5.60 -12.49
CA GLU A 100 -1.93 6.38 -12.67
C GLU A 100 -0.78 5.73 -11.91
N THR A 101 0.42 5.76 -12.49
CA THR A 101 1.68 5.59 -11.77
C THR A 101 2.12 6.87 -11.06
N SER A 102 3.12 6.78 -10.17
CA SER A 102 3.72 7.93 -9.50
C SER A 102 4.27 8.96 -10.49
N ILE A 103 4.86 8.53 -11.60
CA ILE A 103 5.35 9.41 -12.67
C ILE A 103 4.18 10.01 -13.45
N GLU A 104 3.21 9.18 -13.85
CA GLU A 104 2.03 9.64 -14.59
C GLU A 104 1.23 10.68 -13.82
N ARG A 105 1.13 10.59 -12.50
CA ARG A 105 0.50 11.64 -11.68
C ARG A 105 1.10 13.02 -11.95
N HIS A 106 2.42 13.12 -12.08
CA HIS A 106 3.09 14.39 -12.35
C HIS A 106 2.81 14.88 -13.78
N ILE A 107 2.82 13.96 -14.75
CA ILE A 107 2.49 14.24 -16.15
C ILE A 107 1.03 14.69 -16.27
N ASN A 108 0.09 13.92 -15.75
CA ASN A 108 -1.34 14.20 -15.75
C ASN A 108 -1.68 15.51 -15.04
N LYS A 109 -0.96 15.86 -13.97
CA LYS A 109 -1.08 17.17 -13.31
C LYS A 109 -0.64 18.32 -14.23
N LYS A 110 0.48 18.16 -14.94
CA LYS A 110 0.97 19.15 -15.90
C LYS A 110 0.02 19.29 -17.10
N GLU A 111 -0.46 18.17 -17.63
CA GLU A 111 -1.38 18.11 -18.76
C GLU A 111 -2.76 18.70 -18.42
N ARG A 112 -3.28 18.42 -17.22
CA ARG A 112 -4.51 19.02 -16.72
C ARG A 112 -4.41 20.55 -16.70
N ARG A 113 -3.30 21.10 -16.19
CA ARG A 113 -3.07 22.56 -16.19
C ARG A 113 -2.97 23.12 -17.61
N ARG A 114 -2.25 22.43 -18.50
CA ARG A 114 -2.08 22.83 -19.92
C ARG A 114 -3.40 22.87 -20.67
N LEU A 115 -4.26 21.86 -20.49
CA LEU A 115 -5.55 21.78 -21.16
C LEU A 115 -6.56 22.74 -20.55
N GLN A 116 -6.56 22.91 -19.22
CA GLN A 116 -7.42 23.88 -18.55
C GLN A 116 -7.16 25.30 -19.04
N ALA A 117 -5.89 25.69 -19.25
CA ALA A 117 -5.52 26.98 -19.84
C ALA A 117 -6.04 27.17 -21.27
N LYS A 118 -6.39 26.08 -21.97
CA LYS A 118 -6.98 26.08 -23.32
C LYS A 118 -8.50 25.86 -23.29
N GLY A 119 -9.14 25.90 -22.12
CA GLY A 119 -10.57 25.61 -21.96
C GLY A 119 -10.96 24.15 -22.21
N ARG A 120 -9.99 23.21 -22.18
CA ARG A 120 -10.22 21.78 -22.41
C ARG A 120 -10.08 20.97 -21.12
N VAL A 121 -10.82 19.88 -21.02
CA VAL A 121 -10.74 18.95 -19.89
C VAL A 121 -9.79 17.81 -20.22
N PHE A 122 -8.82 17.55 -19.35
CA PHE A 122 -7.96 16.37 -19.44
C PHE A 122 -8.71 15.13 -18.94
N ARG A 123 -8.69 14.06 -19.74
CA ARG A 123 -9.11 12.70 -19.32
C ARG A 123 -7.89 11.79 -19.34
N ASN A 124 -7.66 11.07 -18.25
CA ASN A 124 -6.63 10.03 -18.19
C ASN A 124 -7.10 8.84 -19.04
N PRO A 125 -6.39 8.47 -20.13
CA PRO A 125 -6.77 7.35 -20.99
C PRO A 125 -6.71 5.99 -20.26
N TYR A 126 -5.93 5.90 -19.18
CA TYR A 126 -5.75 4.67 -18.41
C TYR A 126 -6.66 4.57 -17.18
N ASN A 127 -7.57 5.53 -17.00
CA ASN A 127 -8.55 5.48 -15.92
C ASN A 127 -9.86 4.86 -16.41
N TYR A 128 -10.10 3.62 -16.00
CA TYR A 128 -11.29 2.84 -16.35
C TYR A 128 -12.38 2.90 -15.27
N GLY A 129 -12.18 3.68 -14.21
CA GLY A 129 -13.01 3.69 -13.01
C GLY A 129 -12.37 2.89 -11.88
N CYS A 130 -12.67 3.25 -10.62
CA CYS A 130 -11.96 2.74 -9.46
C CYS A 130 -11.88 1.21 -9.42
N LEU A 131 -13.04 0.53 -9.50
CA LEU A 131 -13.09 -0.93 -9.43
C LEU A 131 -12.34 -1.61 -10.58
N ASP A 132 -12.49 -1.13 -11.80
CA ASP A 132 -11.85 -1.75 -12.96
C ASP A 132 -10.34 -1.49 -12.97
N ASN A 133 -9.88 -0.33 -12.51
CA ASN A 133 -8.45 -0.09 -12.29
C ASN A 133 -7.86 -1.09 -11.28
N TRP A 134 -8.57 -1.37 -10.19
CA TRP A 134 -8.14 -2.38 -9.21
C TRP A 134 -8.14 -3.80 -9.77
N LYS A 135 -9.15 -4.17 -10.56
CA LYS A 135 -9.17 -5.47 -11.25
C LYS A 135 -7.99 -5.63 -12.20
N VAL A 136 -7.68 -4.60 -12.98
CA VAL A 136 -6.52 -4.60 -13.89
C VAL A 136 -5.21 -4.71 -13.11
N PHE A 137 -5.07 -3.91 -12.06
CA PHE A 137 -3.86 -3.88 -11.23
C PHE A 137 -3.58 -5.21 -10.53
N LEU A 138 -4.61 -5.82 -9.96
CA LEU A 138 -4.52 -7.10 -9.24
C LEU A 138 -4.65 -8.33 -10.15
N GLY A 139 -4.94 -8.13 -11.43
CA GLY A 139 -5.19 -9.21 -12.38
C GLY A 139 -6.42 -10.05 -12.02
N VAL A 140 -7.52 -9.42 -11.61
CA VAL A 140 -8.75 -10.09 -11.15
C VAL A 140 -9.85 -10.02 -12.21
N ASP A 141 -9.96 -11.08 -13.00
CA ASP A 141 -11.00 -11.19 -14.05
C ASP A 141 -12.29 -11.84 -13.53
N THR A 142 -12.19 -12.72 -12.53
CA THR A 142 -13.32 -13.48 -11.97
C THR A 142 -13.36 -13.39 -10.44
N GLY A 143 -14.52 -13.64 -9.84
CA GLY A 143 -14.68 -13.58 -8.38
C GLY A 143 -13.73 -14.51 -7.60
N ARG A 144 -13.41 -15.68 -8.15
CA ARG A 144 -12.49 -16.66 -7.53
C ARG A 144 -11.04 -16.16 -7.49
N HIS A 145 -10.67 -15.25 -8.39
CA HIS A 145 -9.32 -14.70 -8.45
C HIS A 145 -8.99 -13.80 -7.26
N TRP A 146 -9.97 -13.24 -6.55
CA TRP A 146 -9.71 -12.50 -5.31
C TRP A 146 -8.96 -13.36 -4.28
N LEU A 147 -9.35 -14.62 -4.12
CA LEU A 147 -8.70 -15.52 -3.18
C LEU A 147 -7.32 -15.96 -3.67
N THR A 148 -7.22 -16.41 -4.92
CA THR A 148 -6.00 -17.03 -5.45
C THR A 148 -4.94 -16.05 -5.94
N ARG A 149 -5.31 -14.80 -6.24
CA ARG A 149 -4.43 -13.78 -6.81
C ARG A 149 -4.15 -12.60 -5.90
N VAL A 150 -5.03 -12.32 -4.93
CA VAL A 150 -4.91 -11.15 -4.03
C VAL A 150 -4.57 -11.58 -2.61
N LEU A 151 -5.32 -12.54 -2.04
CA LEU A 151 -5.06 -12.99 -0.67
C LEU A 151 -3.81 -13.87 -0.59
N LEU A 152 -3.65 -14.81 -1.52
CA LEU A 152 -2.51 -15.72 -1.56
C LEU A 152 -1.41 -15.20 -2.50
N PRO A 153 -0.12 -15.53 -2.23
CA PRO A 153 0.96 -15.25 -3.15
C PRO A 153 0.68 -15.88 -4.52
N SER A 154 0.77 -15.07 -5.57
CA SER A 154 0.42 -15.50 -6.92
C SER A 154 1.45 -15.03 -7.94
N SER A 155 1.91 -15.96 -8.78
CA SER A 155 2.90 -15.74 -9.83
C SER A 155 2.28 -15.35 -11.18
N HIS A 156 0.96 -15.13 -11.26
CA HIS A 156 0.28 -14.82 -12.52
C HIS A 156 0.89 -13.59 -13.21
N LEU A 157 0.85 -13.45 -14.53
CA LEU A 157 1.41 -12.24 -15.14
C LEU A 157 0.42 -11.05 -15.07
N PRO A 158 0.89 -9.80 -14.98
CA PRO A 158 0.02 -8.63 -15.18
C PRO A 158 -0.54 -8.63 -16.61
N HIS A 159 -1.63 -7.89 -16.84
CA HIS A 159 -2.20 -7.75 -18.18
C HIS A 159 -1.24 -7.00 -19.12
N GLY A 160 -1.02 -7.51 -20.32
CA GLY A 160 -0.14 -6.89 -21.32
C GLY A 160 1.36 -7.07 -21.03
N ASN A 161 2.20 -6.54 -21.93
CA ASN A 161 3.65 -6.74 -21.93
C ASN A 161 4.44 -5.56 -21.33
N GLY A 162 3.75 -4.48 -20.93
CA GLY A 162 4.37 -3.24 -20.43
C GLY A 162 4.95 -2.33 -21.51
N MET A 163 4.80 -2.69 -22.80
CA MET A 163 5.18 -1.89 -23.97
C MET A 163 3.96 -1.26 -24.63
N SER A 164 2.84 -2.01 -24.70
CA SER A 164 1.52 -1.48 -25.06
C SER A 164 0.55 -1.57 -23.86
N TRP A 165 -0.42 -0.66 -23.85
CA TRP A 165 -1.38 -0.48 -22.75
C TRP A 165 -2.81 -0.52 -23.28
N ASP A 166 -3.11 -1.59 -24.02
CA ASP A 166 -4.44 -1.80 -24.60
C ASP A 166 -5.47 -2.06 -23.48
N PRO A 167 -6.67 -1.47 -23.55
CA PRO A 167 -7.69 -1.69 -22.54
C PRO A 167 -8.07 -3.18 -22.47
N PRO A 168 -8.27 -3.73 -21.26
CA PRO A 168 -8.67 -5.12 -21.12
C PRO A 168 -10.04 -5.40 -21.77
N PRO A 169 -10.29 -6.63 -22.24
CA PRO A 169 -11.53 -6.97 -22.97
C PRO A 169 -12.82 -6.69 -22.20
N TRP A 170 -12.82 -6.82 -20.87
CA TRP A 170 -14.01 -6.54 -20.06
C TRP A 170 -14.30 -5.04 -19.90
N VAL A 171 -13.28 -4.19 -19.99
CA VAL A 171 -13.44 -2.73 -19.96
C VAL A 171 -14.05 -2.23 -21.27
N THR A 172 -13.61 -2.78 -22.39
CA THR A 172 -14.15 -2.44 -23.72
C THR A 172 -15.58 -2.93 -23.89
N ALA A 173 -15.90 -4.14 -23.43
CA ALA A 173 -17.26 -4.69 -23.47
C ALA A 173 -18.27 -3.86 -22.65
N HIS A 174 -17.90 -3.40 -21.45
CA HIS A 174 -18.75 -2.51 -20.65
C HIS A 174 -18.99 -1.17 -21.34
N SER A 175 -17.94 -0.58 -21.93
CA SER A 175 -18.06 0.71 -22.63
C SER A 175 -18.95 0.62 -23.88
N ALA A 176 -18.87 -0.49 -24.63
CA ALA A 176 -19.73 -0.73 -25.79
C ALA A 176 -21.20 -0.90 -25.41
N SER A 177 -21.49 -1.59 -24.29
CA SER A 177 -22.85 -1.76 -23.78
C SER A 177 -23.48 -0.46 -23.30
N VAL A 178 -22.70 0.40 -22.60
CA VAL A 178 -23.19 1.73 -22.14
C VAL A 178 -23.43 2.69 -23.30
N MET A 179 -22.67 2.58 -24.40
CA MET A 179 -22.85 3.43 -25.59
C MET A 179 -23.95 2.92 -26.54
N ALA A 180 -24.47 1.71 -26.31
CA ALA A 180 -25.54 1.10 -27.10
C ALA A 180 -26.96 1.37 -26.55
N VAL A 181 -27.07 2.12 -25.45
CA VAL A 181 -28.32 2.58 -24.80
C VAL A 181 -28.46 4.08 -24.99
#